data_AF-A0A931YFD5-F1
#
_entry.id   AF-A0A931YFD5-F1
#
_cell.length_a   1.000
_cell.length_b   1.000
_cell.length_c   1.000
_cell.angle_alpha   90.00
_cell.angle_beta   90.00
_cell.angle_gamma   90.00
#
_symmetry.space_group_name_H-M   'P 1'
#
loop_
_entity.id
_entity.type
_entity.pdbx_description
1 polymer ?
#
loop_
_entity_poly.entity_id
_entity_poly.type
_entity_poly.pdbx_seq_one_letter_code
_entity_poly.pdbx_strand_id
1 'polypeptide(L)'
;MSRDTLIRLALSLGAAALEVLGFVGFGLFPLTWVALVPALIAVRGQPPRRVLGYGLVFGTVANLGGYYWVAHMLAEFGGIPRPLAWLGVTLLCAYQAG
;
A
#
# COMPACT_ATOMS: atom_id res chain seq x y z
N MET A 1 -1.27 -20.72 -7.80
CA MET A 1 -0.41 -19.52 -7.91
C MET A 1 1.01 -19.96 -8.19
N SER A 2 1.72 -19.35 -9.14
CA SER A 2 3.12 -19.73 -9.38
C SER A 2 4.02 -19.16 -8.27
N ARG A 3 5.16 -19.81 -8.02
CA ARG A 3 6.15 -19.36 -7.04
C ARG A 3 6.65 -17.93 -7.33
N ASP A 4 6.79 -17.58 -8.60
CA ASP A 4 7.17 -16.22 -9.04
C ASP A 4 6.14 -15.17 -8.61
N THR A 5 4.83 -15.45 -8.76
CA THR A 5 3.79 -14.52 -8.31
C THR A 5 3.83 -14.29 -6.79
N LEU A 6 4.06 -15.35 -6.00
CA LEU A 6 4.18 -15.23 -4.54
C LEU A 6 5.37 -14.37 -4.14
N ILE A 7 6.53 -14.56 -4.78
CA ILE A 7 7.73 -13.77 -4.51
C ILE A 7 7.48 -12.30 -4.81
N ARG A 8 6.84 -11.99 -5.94
CA ARG A 8 6.57 -10.60 -6.33
C ARG A 8 5.56 -9.92 -5.42
N LEU A 9 4.52 -10.64 -4.99
CA LEU A 9 3.60 -10.12 -3.97
C LEU A 9 4.32 -9.87 -2.64
N ALA A 10 5.18 -10.78 -2.20
CA ALA A 10 5.98 -10.59 -0.99
C ALA A 10 6.89 -9.36 -1.11
N LEU A 11 7.49 -9.13 -2.28
CA LEU A 11 8.28 -7.92 -2.55
C LEU A 11 7.41 -6.65 -2.52
N SER A 12 6.22 -6.65 -3.14
CA SER A 12 5.29 -5.51 -3.09
C SER A 12 4.83 -5.20 -1.67
N LEU A 13 4.51 -6.23 -0.87
CA LEU A 13 4.10 -6.07 0.52
C LEU A 13 5.26 -5.63 1.42
N GLY A 14 6.46 -6.17 1.19
CA GLY A 14 7.67 -5.76 1.90
C GLY A 14 8.05 -4.30 1.60
N ALA A 15 7.94 -3.88 0.33
CA ALA A 15 8.08 -2.49 -0.06
C ALA A 15 7.07 -1.60 0.66
N ALA A 16 5.80 -2.00 0.71
CA ALA A 16 4.76 -1.22 1.38
C ALA A 16 5.03 -1.12 2.89
N ALA A 17 5.49 -2.19 3.54
CA ALA A 17 5.85 -2.15 4.97
C ALA A 17 7.02 -1.18 5.23
N LEU A 18 8.05 -1.17 4.39
CA LEU A 18 9.16 -0.23 4.49
C LEU A 18 8.69 1.22 4.29
N GLU A 19 7.78 1.46 3.35
CA GLU A 19 7.20 2.77 3.11
C GLU A 19 6.42 3.27 4.32
N VAL A 20 5.57 2.42 4.91
CA VAL A 20 4.82 2.74 6.13
C VAL A 20 5.76 3.08 7.28
N LEU A 21 6.82 2.28 7.49
CA LEU A 21 7.80 2.55 8.54
C LEU A 21 8.58 3.85 8.28
N GLY A 22 8.87 4.17 7.03
CA GLY A 22 9.60 5.38 6.67
C GLY A 22 8.76 6.66 6.77
N PHE A 23 7.46 6.57 6.45
CA PHE A 23 6.59 7.73 6.33
C PHE A 23 5.75 8.00 7.59
N VAL A 24 5.29 6.98 8.30
CA VAL A 24 4.34 7.12 9.43
C VAL A 24 5.06 7.51 10.71
N GLY A 25 5.64 8.72 10.75
CA GLY A 25 6.09 9.38 11.97
C GLY A 25 7.16 8.68 12.82
N PHE A 26 7.63 7.49 12.43
CA PHE A 26 8.64 6.70 13.16
C PHE A 26 10.06 7.29 13.05
N GLY A 27 10.24 8.35 12.26
CA GLY A 27 11.54 9.00 12.05
C GLY A 27 12.50 8.22 11.14
N LEU A 28 12.05 7.13 10.52
CA LEU A 28 12.87 6.24 9.68
C LEU A 28 12.81 6.62 8.19
N PHE A 29 12.81 7.92 7.87
CA PHE A 29 12.62 8.40 6.49
C PHE A 29 13.52 7.76 5.41
N PRO A 30 14.76 7.28 5.68
CA PRO A 30 15.55 6.62 4.64
C PRO A 30 14.91 5.32 4.13
N LEU A 31 14.01 4.71 4.90
CA LEU A 31 13.33 3.47 4.51
C LEU A 31 12.40 3.66 3.30
N THR A 32 11.88 4.87 3.06
CA THR A 32 11.06 5.13 1.86
C THR A 32 11.88 4.97 0.58
N TRP A 33 13.14 5.41 0.60
CA TRP A 33 14.07 5.17 -0.51
C TRP A 33 14.40 3.68 -0.68
N VAL A 34 14.58 2.97 0.45
CA VAL A 34 14.83 1.52 0.42
C VAL A 34 13.62 0.75 -0.10
N ALA A 35 12.40 1.19 0.20
CA ALA A 35 11.14 0.58 -0.27
C ALA A 35 11.04 0.53 -1.80
N LEU A 36 11.65 1.47 -2.52
CA LEU A 36 11.67 1.50 -3.99
C LEU A 36 12.37 0.28 -4.59
N VAL A 37 13.39 -0.26 -3.92
CA VAL A 37 14.17 -1.40 -4.44
C VAL A 37 13.31 -2.67 -4.61
N PRO A 38 12.65 -3.20 -3.56
CA PRO A 38 11.77 -4.35 -3.72
C PRO A 38 10.56 -4.04 -4.62
N ALA A 39 10.03 -2.82 -4.62
CA ALA A 39 8.93 -2.42 -5.52
C ALA A 39 9.33 -2.52 -7.00
N LEU A 40 10.50 -1.99 -7.38
CA LEU A 40 11.02 -2.07 -8.75
C LEU A 40 11.38 -3.51 -9.16
N ILE A 41 11.91 -4.32 -8.22
CA ILE A 41 12.18 -5.74 -8.49
C ILE A 41 10.88 -6.51 -8.73
N ALA A 42 9.82 -6.22 -7.97
CA ALA A 42 8.52 -6.91 -8.10
C ALA A 42 7.92 -6.78 -9.51
N VAL A 43 8.13 -5.65 -10.18
CA VAL A 43 7.57 -5.38 -11.51
C VAL A 43 8.53 -5.64 -12.67
N ARG A 44 9.82 -5.87 -12.40
CA ARG A 44 10.85 -6.02 -13.44
C ARG A 44 10.52 -7.17 -14.39
N GLY A 45 10.50 -6.86 -15.70
CA GLY A 45 10.25 -7.80 -16.79
C GLY A 45 8.82 -8.32 -16.88
N GLN A 46 7.87 -7.72 -16.17
CA GLN A 46 6.47 -8.14 -16.20
C GLN A 46 5.66 -7.36 -17.25
N PRO A 47 4.60 -7.96 -17.82
CA PRO A 47 3.70 -7.26 -18.73
C PRO A 47 2.92 -6.15 -17.99
N PRO A 48 2.47 -5.09 -18.69
CA PRO A 48 1.84 -3.92 -18.08
C PRO A 48 0.70 -4.23 -17.10
N ARG A 49 -0.15 -5.21 -17.41
CA ARG A 49 -1.25 -5.63 -16.53
C ARG A 49 -0.76 -6.15 -15.16
N ARG A 50 0.36 -6.86 -15.13
CA ARG A 50 0.95 -7.36 -13.88
C ARG A 50 1.71 -6.27 -13.15
N VAL A 51 2.39 -5.38 -13.88
CA VAL A 51 3.02 -4.19 -13.30
C VAL A 51 1.98 -3.35 -12.55
N LEU A 52 0.83 -3.07 -13.18
CA LEU A 52 -0.28 -2.38 -12.53
C LEU A 52 -0.79 -3.14 -11.31
N GLY A 53 -0.96 -4.47 -11.40
CA GLY A 53 -1.42 -5.27 -10.26
C GLY A 53 -0.48 -5.21 -9.05
N TYR A 54 0.83 -5.37 -9.26
CA TYR A 54 1.82 -5.29 -8.17
C TYR A 54 1.98 -3.87 -7.63
N GLY A 55 1.85 -2.86 -8.50
CA GLY A 55 1.84 -1.44 -8.12
C GLY A 55 0.62 -1.09 -7.28
N LEU A 56 -0.57 -1.55 -7.67
CA LEU A 56 -1.80 -1.39 -6.89
C LEU A 56 -1.68 -2.02 -5.51
N VAL A 57 -1.12 -3.23 -5.40
CA VAL A 57 -0.89 -3.88 -4.09
C VAL A 57 0.05 -3.05 -3.23
N PHE A 58 1.20 -2.65 -3.77
CA PHE A 58 2.16 -1.81 -3.06
C PHE A 58 1.54 -0.48 -2.60
N GLY A 59 0.97 0.29 -3.53
CA GLY A 59 0.42 1.61 -3.27
C GLY A 59 -0.78 1.57 -2.33
N THR A 60 -1.69 0.60 -2.49
CA THR A 60 -2.88 0.49 -1.62
C THR A 60 -2.46 0.21 -0.18
N VAL A 61 -1.52 -0.71 0.04
CA VAL A 61 -1.07 -1.08 1.39
C VAL A 61 -0.26 0.05 2.02
N ALA A 62 0.60 0.72 1.25
CA ALA A 62 1.36 1.88 1.72
C ALA A 62 0.44 3.03 2.12
N ASN A 63 -0.53 3.37 1.25
CA ASN A 63 -1.54 4.40 1.51
C ASN A 63 -2.42 4.04 2.71
N LEU A 64 -2.85 2.79 2.83
CA LEU A 64 -3.62 2.34 4.00
C LEU A 64 -2.84 2.52 5.29
N GLY A 65 -1.53 2.22 5.31
CA GLY A 65 -0.70 2.46 6.47
C GLY A 65 -0.50 3.96 6.77
N GLY A 66 -0.47 4.83 5.76
CA GLY A 66 -0.39 6.29 5.93
C GLY A 66 -1.71 6.95 6.34
N TYR A 67 -2.85 6.39 5.91
CA TYR A 67 -4.17 7.01 6.02
C TYR A 67 -5.19 6.20 6.84
N TYR A 68 -4.78 5.16 7.57
CA TYR A 68 -5.70 4.36 8.40
C TYR A 68 -6.51 5.22 9.38
N TRP A 69 -5.91 6.32 9.86
CA TRP A 69 -6.54 7.25 10.80
C TRP A 69 -7.77 7.95 10.20
N VAL A 70 -7.86 8.06 8.86
CA VAL A 70 -9.03 8.64 8.17
C VAL A 70 -10.28 7.80 8.45
N ALA A 71 -10.15 6.48 8.58
CA ALA A 71 -11.29 5.62 8.87
C ALA A 71 -11.86 5.90 10.27
N HIS A 72 -10.97 6.16 11.24
CA HIS A 72 -11.38 6.59 12.58
C HIS A 72 -12.04 7.98 12.54
N MET A 73 -11.47 8.92 11.79
CA MET A 73 -12.00 10.27 11.64
C MET A 73 -13.42 10.28 11.05
N LEU A 74 -13.64 9.50 9.98
CA LEU A 74 -14.95 9.35 9.34
C LEU A 74 -16.00 8.70 10.27
N ALA A 75 -15.58 7.73 11.08
CA ALA A 75 -16.48 7.07 12.02
C ALA A 75 -16.87 7.97 13.19
N GLU A 76 -15.89 8.69 13.76
CA GLU A 76 -16.09 9.52 14.95
C GLU A 76 -16.81 10.83 14.62
N PHE A 77 -16.37 11.52 13.57
CA PHE A 77 -16.86 12.86 13.24
C PHE A 77 -17.86 12.88 12.08
N GLY A 78 -17.79 11.90 11.18
CA GLY A 78 -18.70 11.79 10.04
C GLY A 78 -19.97 11.01 10.33
N GLY A 79 -20.07 10.35 11.49
CA GLY A 79 -21.21 9.48 11.84
C GLY A 79 -21.34 8.24 10.95
N ILE A 80 -20.31 7.90 10.18
CA ILE A 80 -20.32 6.76 9.25
C ILE A 80 -20.07 5.47 10.03
N PRO A 81 -20.86 4.40 9.84
CA PRO A 81 -20.59 3.11 10.48
C PRO A 81 -19.18 2.61 10.14
N ARG A 82 -18.45 2.11 11.14
CA ARG A 82 -17.03 1.69 11.00
C ARG A 82 -16.74 0.82 9.77
N PRO A 83 -17.56 -0.19 9.40
CA PRO A 83 -17.30 -0.99 8.19
C PRO A 83 -17.32 -0.16 6.91
N LEU A 84 -18.25 0.80 6.79
CA LEU A 84 -18.36 1.71 5.65
C LEU A 84 -17.21 2.71 5.62
N ALA A 85 -16.76 3.19 6.77
CA ALA A 85 -15.58 4.07 6.86
C ALA A 85 -14.31 3.36 6.37
N TRP A 86 -14.08 2.11 6.81
CA TRP A 86 -12.95 1.30 6.35
C TRP A 86 -13.04 0.96 4.86
N LEU A 87 -14.24 0.64 4.37
CA LEU A 87 -14.47 0.44 2.93
C LEU A 87 -14.12 1.70 2.14
N GLY A 88 -14.60 2.87 2.57
CA GLY A 88 -14.33 4.15 1.93
C GLY A 88 -12.83 4.47 1.86
N VAL A 89 -12.11 4.30 2.97
CA VAL A 89 -10.66 4.52 3.01
C VAL A 89 -9.90 3.51 2.15
N THR A 90 -10.32 2.25 2.13
CA THR A 90 -9.71 1.21 1.27
C THR A 90 -9.88 1.55 -0.21
N LEU A 91 -11.08 1.97 -0.63
CA LEU A 91 -11.35 2.41 -2.00
C LEU A 91 -10.54 3.65 -2.37
N LEU A 92 -10.43 4.62 -1.46
CA LEU A 92 -9.60 5.81 -1.64
C LEU A 92 -8.13 5.44 -1.83
N CYS A 93 -7.59 4.56 -0.99
CA CYS A 93 -6.20 4.12 -1.07
C CYS A 93 -5.92 3.34 -2.36
N ALA A 94 -6.87 2.52 -2.80
CA ALA A 94 -6.78 1.78 -4.06
C ALA A 94 -6.82 2.73 -5.27
N TYR A 95 -7.68 3.76 -5.24
CA TYR A 95 -7.75 4.78 -6.29
C TYR A 95 -6.47 5.63 -6.37
N GLN A 96 -5.88 5.98 -5.23
CA GLN A 96 -4.60 6.72 -5.21
C GLN A 96 -3.41 5.88 -5.69
N ALA A 97 -3.53 4.54 -5.65
CA ALA A 97 -2.47 3.63 -6.05
C ALA A 97 -2.38 3.40 -7.56
N GLY A 98 -3.38 3.81 -8.36
CA GLY A 98 -3.39 3.62 -9.82
C GLY A 98 -4.57 4.25 -10.55
#